data_AF-T0ZY14-F1
#
_entry.id   AF-T0ZY14-F1
#
_cell.length_a   1.000
_cell.length_b   1.000
_cell.length_c   1.000
_cell.angle_alpha   90.00
_cell.angle_beta   90.00
_cell.angle_gamma   90.00
#
_symmetry.space_group_name_H-M   'P 1'
#
loop_
_entity.id
_entity.type
_entity.pdbx_description
1 polymer ?
#
loop_
_entity_poly.entity_id
_entity_poly.type
_entity_poly.pdbx_seq_one_letter_code
_entity_poly.pdbx_strand_id
1 'polypeptide(L)'
;MIEHLADPLQTLAALAAEADVLVLSSELLPATHNRPGEWHYYMLDSGQHIGFFTVPALVAAARRLGLQLASDDRWLHVLGQRVPSPRFMRLLRKRRWRHWLLRHNRRATLAWSDQAALQACIDSASVHGVLS
;
A
#
# COMPACT_ATOMS: atom_id res chain seq x y z
N MET A 1 -4.69 0.28 -3.91
CA MET A 1 -5.58 1.18 -3.16
C MET A 1 -6.45 0.32 -2.26
N ILE A 2 -6.46 0.61 -0.96
CA ILE A 2 -7.19 -0.17 0.06
C ILE A 2 -8.71 0.07 0.00
N GLU A 3 -9.15 1.22 -0.51
CA GLU A 3 -10.54 1.65 -0.73
C GLU A 3 -11.31 0.84 -1.78
N HIS A 4 -10.63 -0.02 -2.52
CA HIS A 4 -11.25 -0.97 -3.46
C HIS A 4 -11.35 -2.39 -2.89
N LEU A 5 -10.87 -2.62 -1.67
CA LEU A 5 -10.95 -3.94 -1.04
C LEU A 5 -12.31 -4.12 -0.39
N ALA A 6 -13.01 -5.18 -0.76
CA ALA A 6 -14.30 -5.54 -0.15
C ALA A 6 -14.14 -5.92 1.34
N ASP A 7 -13.09 -6.68 1.67
CA ASP A 7 -12.66 -6.93 3.05
C ASP A 7 -11.20 -6.48 3.24
N PRO A 8 -10.99 -5.20 3.62
CA PRO A 8 -9.65 -4.66 3.77
C PRO A 8 -8.90 -5.32 4.93
N LEU A 9 -9.56 -5.73 6.01
CA LEU A 9 -8.86 -6.29 7.16
C LEU A 9 -8.35 -7.69 6.88
N GLN A 10 -9.18 -8.55 6.27
CA GLN A 10 -8.76 -9.89 5.86
C GLN A 10 -7.63 -9.83 4.84
N THR A 11 -7.74 -8.94 3.85
CA THR A 11 -6.68 -8.77 2.84
C THR A 11 -5.37 -8.29 3.47
N LEU A 12 -5.43 -7.31 4.38
CA LEU A 12 -4.24 -6.84 5.09
C LEU A 12 -3.61 -7.93 5.97
N ALA A 13 -4.42 -8.79 6.59
CA ALA A 13 -3.93 -9.92 7.37
C ALA A 13 -3.15 -10.92 6.50
N ALA A 14 -3.71 -11.28 5.34
CA ALA A 14 -3.04 -12.17 4.39
C ALA A 14 -1.71 -11.57 3.89
N LEU A 15 -1.70 -10.28 3.56
CA LEU A 15 -0.47 -9.60 3.14
C LEU A 15 0.56 -9.49 4.27
N ALA A 16 0.13 -9.24 5.51
CA ALA A 16 1.01 -9.15 6.67
C ALA A 16 1.65 -10.51 7.04
N ALA A 17 1.07 -11.63 6.62
CA ALA A 17 1.68 -12.95 6.78
C ALA A 17 2.89 -13.15 5.85
N GLU A 18 2.90 -12.47 4.70
CA GLU A 18 3.92 -12.64 3.65
C GLU A 18 4.92 -11.47 3.60
N ALA A 19 4.65 -10.36 4.28
CA ALA A 19 5.48 -9.15 4.23
C ALA A 19 5.61 -8.45 5.59
N ASP A 20 6.84 -8.06 5.92
CA ASP A 20 7.17 -7.33 7.16
C ASP A 20 6.58 -5.91 7.22
N VAL A 21 6.36 -5.31 6.04
CA VAL A 21 5.92 -3.92 5.89
C VAL A 21 4.91 -3.83 4.75
N LEU A 22 3.75 -3.25 5.05
CA LEU A 22 2.71 -2.94 4.08
C LEU A 22 2.69 -1.43 3.84
N VAL A 23 2.76 -1.04 2.57
CA VAL A 23 2.63 0.36 2.15
C VAL A 23 1.31 0.52 1.42
N LEU A 24 0.45 1.38 1.95
CA LEU A 24 -0.90 1.61 1.48
C LEU A 24 -1.03 3.04 0.98
N SER A 25 -1.81 3.20 -0.09
CA SER A 25 -2.20 4.52 -0.59
C SER A 25 -3.73 4.62 -0.55
N SER A 26 -4.24 5.63 0.15
CA SER A 26 -5.66 5.97 0.19
C SER A 26 -5.92 7.38 0.71
N GLU A 27 -6.89 8.09 0.12
CA GLU A 27 -7.33 9.37 0.66
C GLU A 27 -8.14 9.15 1.93
N LEU A 28 -7.69 9.77 3.02
CA LEU A 28 -8.39 9.69 4.30
C LEU A 28 -9.63 10.58 4.29
N LEU A 29 -10.70 10.07 4.90
CA LEU A 29 -11.92 10.81 5.19
C LEU A 29 -11.57 12.03 6.04
N PRO A 30 -11.83 13.27 5.56
CA PRO A 30 -11.48 14.46 6.30
C PRO A 30 -12.40 14.61 7.53
N ALA A 31 -11.89 15.27 8.57
CA ALA A 31 -12.63 15.50 9.82
C ALA A 31 -13.85 16.44 9.63
N THR A 32 -13.87 17.22 8.55
CA THR A 32 -14.90 18.19 8.20
C THR A 32 -15.12 18.18 6.70
N HIS A 33 -16.27 18.64 6.22
CA HIS A 33 -16.58 18.71 4.78
C HIS A 33 -16.57 17.33 4.11
N ASN A 34 -17.09 16.31 4.80
CA ASN A 34 -17.09 14.92 4.38
C ASN A 34 -18.51 14.42 4.11
N ARG A 35 -19.41 15.29 3.63
CA ARG A 35 -20.71 14.86 3.10
C ARG A 35 -20.62 14.64 1.60
N PRO A 36 -21.53 13.85 1.01
CA PRO A 36 -21.72 13.81 -0.44
C PRO A 36 -21.84 15.22 -1.01
N GLY A 37 -21.04 15.54 -2.04
CA GLY A 37 -20.96 16.87 -2.65
C GLY A 37 -19.95 17.84 -2.00
N GLU A 38 -19.45 17.55 -0.79
CA GLU A 38 -18.45 18.39 -0.11
C GLU A 38 -17.02 17.84 -0.26
N TRP A 39 -16.89 16.51 -0.30
CA TRP A 39 -15.60 15.84 -0.51
C TRP A 39 -15.55 15.26 -1.93
N HIS A 40 -14.56 15.71 -2.72
CA HIS A 40 -14.40 15.30 -4.13
C HIS A 40 -14.29 13.77 -4.30
N TYR A 41 -13.88 13.09 -3.24
CA TYR A 41 -13.58 11.67 -3.23
C TYR A 41 -14.83 10.78 -3.24
N TYR A 42 -16.01 11.35 -2.97
CA TYR A 42 -17.25 10.57 -2.96
C TYR A 42 -17.71 10.07 -4.34
N MET A 43 -17.07 10.49 -5.44
CA MET A 43 -17.36 10.13 -6.85
C MET A 43 -18.48 9.07 -7.04
N LEU A 44 -19.73 9.51 -6.83
CA LEU A 44 -20.89 8.61 -6.71
C LEU A 44 -21.25 7.98 -8.06
N ASP A 45 -20.90 8.66 -9.15
CA ASP A 45 -21.28 8.29 -10.51
C ASP A 45 -20.42 7.16 -11.10
N SER A 46 -19.21 6.94 -10.57
CA SER A 46 -18.24 5.99 -11.14
C SER A 46 -18.13 4.68 -10.37
N GLY A 47 -18.72 4.60 -9.17
CA GLY A 47 -18.68 3.41 -8.31
C GLY A 47 -17.27 2.95 -7.94
N GLN A 48 -16.25 3.80 -8.10
CA GLN A 48 -14.87 3.36 -7.97
C GLN A 48 -14.53 3.02 -6.52
N HIS A 49 -15.06 3.69 -5.50
CA HIS A 49 -14.68 3.42 -4.09
C HIS A 49 -15.70 2.55 -3.36
N ILE A 50 -15.22 1.51 -2.65
CA ILE A 50 -16.03 0.58 -1.84
C ILE A 50 -15.95 0.94 -0.34
N GLY A 51 -14.93 1.69 0.09
CA GLY A 51 -14.80 2.15 1.47
C GLY A 51 -13.93 3.40 1.64
N PHE A 52 -14.11 4.09 2.78
CA PHE A 52 -13.34 5.26 3.17
C PHE A 52 -12.72 5.06 4.56
N PHE A 53 -11.50 5.54 4.75
CA PHE A 53 -10.73 5.29 5.96
C PHE A 53 -10.39 6.56 6.70
N THR A 54 -10.33 6.47 8.02
CA THR A 54 -9.79 7.51 8.90
C THR A 54 -8.49 7.03 9.52
N VAL A 55 -7.65 7.93 10.05
CA VAL A 55 -6.46 7.53 10.82
C VAL A 55 -6.83 6.58 11.97
N PRO A 56 -7.86 6.85 12.80
CA PRO A 56 -8.28 5.91 13.83
C PRO A 56 -8.65 4.52 13.31
N ALA A 57 -9.31 4.43 12.14
CA ALA A 57 -9.65 3.15 11.53
C ALA A 57 -8.41 2.36 11.13
N LEU A 58 -7.42 3.02 10.52
CA LEU A 58 -6.14 2.40 10.16
C LEU A 58 -5.32 2.00 11.41
N VAL A 59 -5.36 2.81 12.48
CA VAL A 59 -4.73 2.46 13.76
C VAL A 59 -5.39 1.22 14.35
N ALA A 60 -6.73 1.14 14.31
CA ALA A 60 -7.46 -0.03 14.79
C ALA A 60 -7.14 -1.29 13.97
N ALA A 61 -7.03 -1.17 12.65
CA ALA A 61 -6.61 -2.27 11.78
C ALA A 61 -5.18 -2.73 12.12
N ALA A 62 -4.22 -1.81 12.22
CA ALA A 62 -2.85 -2.13 12.57
C ALA A 62 -2.77 -2.85 13.92
N ARG A 63 -3.49 -2.36 14.95
CA ARG A 63 -3.54 -3.00 16.28
C ARG A 63 -4.10 -4.42 16.23
N ARG A 64 -5.16 -4.67 15.45
CA ARG A 64 -5.72 -6.03 15.27
C ARG A 64 -4.72 -7.00 14.64
N LEU A 65 -3.78 -6.50 13.85
CA LEU A 65 -2.73 -7.28 13.20
C LEU A 65 -1.43 -7.32 14.03
N GLY A 66 -1.38 -6.71 15.21
CA GLY A 66 -0.14 -6.61 16.00
C GLY A 66 0.92 -5.68 15.38
N LEU A 67 0.50 -4.75 14.51
CA LEU A 67 1.37 -3.83 13.79
C LEU A 67 1.25 -2.39 14.31
N GLN A 68 2.24 -1.58 13.95
CA GLN A 68 2.22 -0.11 14.13
C GLN A 68 1.76 0.57 12.84
N LEU A 69 1.31 1.82 12.94
CA LEU A 69 0.94 2.67 11.81
C LEU A 69 1.83 3.92 11.77
N ALA A 70 2.35 4.25 10.59
CA ALA A 70 2.82 5.58 10.25
C ALA A 70 2.02 6.14 9.06
N SER A 71 1.63 7.40 9.11
CA SER A 71 0.82 8.05 8.07
C SER A 71 1.38 9.44 7.75
N ASP A 72 1.17 9.90 6.52
CA ASP A 72 1.38 11.30 6.13
C ASP A 72 0.14 12.20 6.36
N ASP A 73 -0.90 11.64 6.99
CA ASP A 73 -2.22 12.21 7.26
C ASP A 73 -3.01 12.56 5.99
N ARG A 74 -2.67 11.98 4.84
CA ARG A 74 -3.37 12.27 3.59
C ARG A 74 -3.54 11.07 2.67
N TRP A 75 -2.44 10.54 2.14
CA TRP A 75 -2.46 9.51 1.10
C TRP A 75 -1.64 8.28 1.47
N LEU A 76 -0.47 8.45 2.07
CA LEU A 76 0.50 7.38 2.25
C LEU A 76 0.50 6.87 3.70
N HIS A 77 0.31 5.57 3.84
CA HIS A 77 0.24 4.88 5.13
C HIS A 77 1.15 3.65 5.11
N VAL A 78 1.82 3.39 6.22
CA VAL A 78 2.76 2.28 6.38
C VAL A 78 2.37 1.50 7.63
N LEU A 79 2.13 0.20 7.46
CA LEU A 79 1.89 -0.73 8.56
C LEU A 79 3.09 -1.67 8.67
N GLY A 80 3.54 -1.95 9.88
CA GLY A 80 4.65 -2.88 10.11
C GLY A 80 5.06 -2.94 11.57
N GLN A 81 5.95 -3.88 11.92
CA GLN A 81 6.52 -3.94 13.27
C GLN A 81 7.43 -2.75 13.58
N ARG A 82 8.07 -2.21 12.55
CA ARG A 82 8.87 -0.97 12.60
C ARG A 82 8.39 -0.04 11.49
N VAL A 83 7.95 1.14 11.86
CA VAL A 83 7.41 2.13 10.93
C VAL A 83 8.26 3.39 10.90
N PRO A 84 8.26 4.14 9.78
CA PRO A 84 8.98 5.42 9.72
C PRO A 84 8.44 6.43 10.73
N SER A 85 9.31 7.35 11.17
CA SER A 85 8.89 8.39 12.10
C SER A 85 7.84 9.34 11.49
N PRO A 86 6.93 9.92 12.28
CA PRO A 86 5.94 10.89 11.77
C PRO A 86 6.57 12.12 11.09
N ARG A 87 7.78 12.52 11.52
CA ARG A 87 8.54 13.60 10.88
C ARG A 87 8.97 13.23 9.47
N PHE A 88 9.44 12.00 9.27
CA PHE A 88 9.83 11.48 7.97
C PHE A 88 8.62 11.38 7.03
N MET A 89 7.49 10.85 7.50
CA MET A 89 6.24 10.81 6.71
C MET A 89 5.81 12.21 6.26
N ARG A 90 5.89 13.21 7.15
CA ARG A 90 5.56 14.61 6.82
C ARG A 90 6.54 15.27 5.85
N LEU A 91 7.79 14.81 5.80
CA LEU A 91 8.77 15.26 4.82
C LEU A 91 8.48 14.70 3.42
N LEU A 92 8.08 13.43 3.33
CA LEU A 92 7.65 12.79 2.06
C LEU A 92 6.51 13.56 1.38
N ARG A 93 5.65 14.22 2.17
CA ARG A 93 4.60 15.11 1.68
C ARG A 93 5.13 16.31 0.87
N LYS A 94 6.35 16.81 1.16
CA LYS A 94 6.91 18.01 0.51
C LYS A 94 7.51 17.65 -0.85
N ARG A 95 6.73 17.87 -1.92
CA ARG A 95 7.08 17.59 -3.33
C ARG A 95 8.48 18.03 -3.77
N ARG A 96 8.99 19.15 -3.25
CA ARG A 96 10.31 19.72 -3.57
C ARG A 96 11.50 18.84 -3.16
N TRP A 97 11.35 17.99 -2.14
CA TRP A 97 12.42 17.13 -1.62
C TRP A 97 12.30 15.68 -2.08
N ARG A 98 11.13 15.26 -2.60
CA ARG A 98 10.87 13.88 -3.04
C ARG A 98 11.88 13.40 -4.06
N HIS A 99 12.12 14.17 -5.12
CA HIS A 99 13.01 13.75 -6.19
C HIS A 99 14.48 13.67 -5.72
N TRP A 100 14.90 14.52 -4.78
CA TRP A 100 16.25 14.48 -4.22
C TRP A 100 16.44 13.29 -3.27
N LEU A 101 15.48 13.04 -2.36
CA LEU A 101 15.49 11.90 -1.45
C LEU A 101 15.42 10.55 -2.18
N LEU A 102 14.61 10.46 -3.25
CA LEU A 102 14.42 9.21 -4.01
C LEU A 102 15.51 8.96 -5.07
N ARG A 103 16.34 9.97 -5.38
CA ARG A 103 17.44 9.82 -6.35
C ARG A 103 18.63 9.05 -5.79
N HIS A 104 18.93 9.22 -4.50
CA HIS A 104 20.15 8.65 -3.92
C HIS A 104 20.05 7.16 -3.56
N ASN A 105 18.84 6.58 -3.55
CA ASN A 105 18.59 5.19 -3.13
C ASN A 105 17.88 4.35 -4.20
N ARG A 106 18.10 4.63 -5.50
CA ARG A 106 17.61 3.74 -6.56
C ARG A 106 18.43 2.45 -6.57
N ARG A 107 17.90 1.40 -5.96
CA ARG A 107 18.38 0.03 -6.20
C ARG A 107 17.96 -0.39 -7.61
N ALA A 108 18.80 -1.17 -8.28
CA ALA A 108 18.42 -1.80 -9.54
C ALA A 108 17.15 -2.63 -9.32
N THR A 109 16.15 -2.45 -10.18
CA THR A 109 14.91 -3.23 -10.12
C THR A 109 15.21 -4.68 -10.47
N LEU A 110 14.87 -5.61 -9.57
CA LEU A 110 14.98 -7.05 -9.82
C LEU A 110 13.85 -7.59 -10.72
N ALA A 111 12.83 -6.78 -11.04
CA ALA A 111 11.69 -7.20 -11.85
C ALA A 111 12.09 -7.95 -13.13
N TRP A 112 13.13 -7.48 -13.84
CA TRP A 112 13.61 -8.12 -15.06
C TRP A 112 14.40 -9.40 -14.80
N SER A 113 15.23 -9.44 -13.75
CA SER A 113 15.97 -10.66 -13.39
C SER A 113 15.04 -11.74 -12.85
N ASP A 114 14.03 -11.35 -12.06
CA ASP A 114 13.06 -12.26 -11.46
C ASP A 114 12.12 -12.84 -12.53
N GLN A 115 11.67 -12.01 -13.49
CA GLN A 115 10.91 -12.51 -14.63
C GLN A 115 11.72 -13.52 -15.45
N ALA A 116 13.00 -13.24 -15.73
CA ALA A 116 13.86 -14.16 -16.47
C ALA A 116 14.07 -15.48 -15.72
N ALA A 117 14.24 -15.43 -14.39
CA ALA A 117 14.37 -16.63 -13.56
C ALA A 117 13.07 -17.46 -13.54
N LEU A 118 11.91 -16.81 -13.44
CA LEU A 118 10.61 -17.48 -13.50
C LEU A 118 10.38 -18.14 -14.86
N GLN A 119 10.72 -17.46 -15.96
CA GLN A 119 10.59 -18.01 -17.31
C GLN A 119 11.49 -19.25 -17.48
N ALA A 120 12.74 -19.20 -17.02
CA ALA A 120 13.63 -20.34 -17.06
C ALA A 120 13.10 -21.54 -16.24
N CYS A 121 12.50 -21.29 -15.07
CA CYS A 121 11.84 -22.34 -14.30
C CYS A 121 10.66 -22.97 -15.06
N ILE A 122 9.79 -22.16 -15.68
CA ILE A 122 8.65 -22.64 -16.48
C ILE A 122 9.13 -23.47 -17.67
N ASP A 123 10.14 -22.99 -18.40
CA ASP A 123 10.68 -23.69 -19.58
C ASP A 123 11.29 -25.04 -19.17
N SER A 124 12.02 -25.10 -18.05
CA SER A 124 12.61 -26.34 -17.53
C SER A 124 11.54 -27.36 -17.09
N ALA A 125 10.46 -26.92 -16.44
CA ALA A 125 9.34 -27.77 -16.06
C ALA A 125 8.56 -28.31 -17.28
N SER A 126 8.46 -27.50 -18.35
CA SER A 126 7.82 -27.89 -19.61
C SER A 126 8.62 -28.97 -20.34
N VAL A 127 9.96 -28.90 -20.31
CA VAL A 127 10.84 -29.92 -20.89
C VAL A 127 10.75 -31.25 -20.15
N HIS A 128 10.56 -31.24 -18.82
CA HIS A 128 10.42 -32.46 -18.02
C HIS A 128 9.01 -33.07 -18.02
N GLY A 129 7.96 -32.31 -18.31
CA GLY A 129 6.58 -32.80 -18.40
C GLY A 129 6.19 -33.47 -19.72
N VAL A 130 7.05 -33.42 -20.75
CA VAL A 130 6.78 -33.98 -22.09
C VAL A 130 7.32 -35.41 -22.25
N LEU A 131 7.94 -36.00 -21.21
CA LEU A 131 8.47 -37.37 -21.21
C LEU A 131 7.70 -38.33 -20.27
N SER A 132 6.37 -38.23 -20.21
CA SER A 132 5.52 -39.21 -19.50
C SER A 132 4.35 -39.65 -20.36
#